data_AF-A0A846B2M7-F1
#
_entry.id   AF-A0A846B2M7-F1
#
_cell.length_a   1.000
_cell.length_b   1.000
_cell.length_c   1.000
_cell.angle_alpha   90.00
_cell.angle_beta   90.00
_cell.angle_gamma   90.00
#
_symmetry.space_group_name_H-M   'P 1'
#
loop_
_entity.id
_entity.type
_entity.pdbx_description
1 polymer ?
#
loop_
_entity_poly.entity_id
_entity_poly.type
_entity_poly.pdbx_seq_one_letter_code
_entity_poly.pdbx_strand_id
1 'polypeptide(L)'
;MNNLSRFFLQRLNNRKNTQGFTLIELLVVIIIIGILSSIGLVAFLNLVSKSKQVEAITYIEVVTDEQISNYTEYNQFKNNLNEFNSFPPKDKLNNNDFLLKILGFSHKTQNYFYGIPFINNEIAIQVALTKNPTTKSYAEIIYIKDSKLDRMKCEAYAQELLNNILPKLPSISSEDIQQELDQYCK
;
A
#
# COMPACT_ATOMS: atom_id res chain seq x y z
N MET A 1 12.77 -76.33 34.57
CA MET A 1 13.34 -75.10 33.95
C MET A 1 12.40 -74.64 32.83
N ASN A 2 12.24 -73.32 32.63
CA ASN A 2 11.63 -72.63 31.47
C ASN A 2 10.23 -71.98 31.62
N ASN A 3 9.84 -71.52 32.81
CA ASN A 3 8.66 -70.64 32.95
C ASN A 3 9.00 -69.13 32.83
N LEU A 4 10.26 -68.75 33.04
CA LEU A 4 10.71 -67.36 32.92
C LEU A 4 10.76 -66.91 31.45
N SER A 5 11.16 -67.81 30.54
CA SER A 5 11.21 -67.53 29.10
C SER A 5 9.80 -67.36 28.50
N ARG A 6 8.80 -68.11 28.99
CA ARG A 6 7.40 -67.93 28.57
C ARG A 6 6.83 -66.57 28.96
N PHE A 7 7.11 -66.09 30.17
CA PHE A 7 6.70 -64.75 30.63
C PHE A 7 7.37 -63.62 29.81
N PHE A 8 8.63 -63.82 29.41
CA PHE A 8 9.36 -62.88 28.56
C PHE A 8 8.84 -62.86 27.12
N LEU A 9 8.57 -64.03 26.54
CA LEU A 9 8.02 -64.18 25.18
C LEU A 9 6.57 -63.65 25.07
N GLN A 10 5.78 -63.73 26.14
CA GLN A 10 4.42 -63.16 26.19
C GLN A 10 4.41 -61.62 26.11
N ARG A 11 5.49 -60.96 26.55
CA ARG A 11 5.64 -59.50 26.46
C ARG A 11 6.02 -59.02 25.05
N LEU A 12 6.69 -59.86 24.25
CA LEU A 12 7.07 -59.53 22.87
C LEU A 12 5.96 -59.78 21.84
N ASN A 13 4.98 -60.63 22.18
CA ASN A 13 3.84 -60.95 21.31
C ASN A 13 2.60 -60.06 21.57
N ASN A 14 2.64 -59.18 22.57
CA ASN A 14 1.65 -58.12 22.73
C ASN A 14 1.98 -56.94 21.80
N ARG A 15 2.05 -57.20 20.49
CA ARG A 15 1.86 -56.14 19.50
C ARG A 15 0.41 -55.73 19.58
N LYS A 16 0.09 -54.83 20.52
CA LYS A 16 -1.12 -54.00 20.41
C LYS A 16 -1.16 -53.54 18.96
N ASN A 17 -2.30 -53.75 18.32
CA ASN A 17 -2.58 -53.36 16.94
C ASN A 17 -2.53 -51.83 16.83
N THR A 18 -1.34 -51.24 17.00
CA THR A 18 -1.07 -49.83 16.76
C THR A 18 -1.06 -49.71 15.25
N GLN A 19 -2.22 -49.34 14.70
CA GLN A 19 -2.35 -48.93 13.32
C GLN A 19 -1.34 -47.79 13.08
N GLY A 20 -0.22 -48.12 12.46
CA GLY A 20 0.78 -47.13 12.04
C GLY A 20 0.32 -46.48 10.76
N PHE A 21 0.48 -45.16 10.64
CA PHE A 21 0.31 -44.44 9.38
C PHE A 21 1.17 -45.08 8.29
N THR A 22 0.60 -45.27 7.10
CA THR A 22 1.37 -45.81 5.98
C THR A 22 2.21 -44.72 5.33
N LEU A 23 3.39 -45.07 4.78
CA LEU A 23 4.25 -44.10 4.08
C LEU A 23 3.52 -43.46 2.90
N ILE A 24 2.71 -44.25 2.17
CA ILE A 24 1.91 -43.76 1.04
C ILE A 24 0.84 -42.75 1.46
N GLU A 25 0.23 -42.94 2.64
CA GLU A 25 -0.76 -42.01 3.18
C GLU A 25 -0.13 -40.66 3.53
N LEU A 26 1.07 -40.68 4.12
CA LEU A 26 1.82 -39.45 4.38
C LEU A 26 2.30 -38.80 3.08
N LEU A 27 2.71 -39.61 2.08
CA LEU A 27 3.18 -39.14 0.79
C LEU A 27 2.09 -38.43 -0.01
N VAL A 28 0.86 -38.97 -0.04
CA VAL A 28 -0.26 -38.31 -0.72
C VAL A 28 -0.61 -36.99 -0.03
N VAL A 29 -0.57 -36.93 1.30
CA VAL A 29 -0.86 -35.70 2.05
C VAL A 29 0.13 -34.58 1.74
N ILE A 30 1.44 -34.85 1.72
CA ILE A 30 2.44 -33.82 1.39
C ILE A 30 2.34 -33.35 -0.06
N ILE A 31 1.94 -34.22 -1.00
CA ILE A 31 1.70 -33.85 -2.39
C ILE A 31 0.49 -32.90 -2.48
N ILE A 32 -0.62 -33.23 -1.80
CA ILE A 32 -1.82 -32.39 -1.79
C ILE A 32 -1.53 -31.03 -1.14
N ILE A 33 -0.87 -31.00 0.02
CA ILE A 33 -0.49 -29.75 0.70
C ILE A 33 0.49 -28.95 -0.16
N GLY A 34 1.43 -29.60 -0.85
CA GLY A 34 2.37 -28.94 -1.76
C GLY A 34 1.67 -28.20 -2.90
N ILE A 35 0.68 -28.84 -3.54
CA ILE A 35 -0.11 -28.23 -4.61
C ILE A 35 -0.92 -27.05 -4.07
N LEU A 36 -1.64 -27.23 -2.96
CA LEU A 36 -2.46 -26.19 -2.36
C LEU A 36 -1.61 -24.99 -1.88
N SER A 37 -0.45 -25.25 -1.28
CA SER A 37 0.46 -24.22 -0.77
C SER A 37 1.07 -23.39 -1.89
N SER A 38 1.38 -23.98 -3.04
CA SER A 38 1.95 -23.26 -4.18
C SER A 38 0.97 -22.21 -4.71
N ILE A 39 -0.30 -22.60 -4.90
CA ILE A 39 -1.36 -21.69 -5.36
C ILE A 39 -1.65 -20.60 -4.31
N GLY A 40 -1.75 -21.00 -3.04
CA GLY A 40 -2.01 -20.09 -1.92
C GLY A 40 -0.92 -19.02 -1.77
N LEU A 41 0.34 -19.38 -1.96
CA LEU A 41 1.46 -18.44 -1.81
C LEU A 41 1.41 -17.32 -2.86
N VAL A 42 1.21 -17.64 -4.14
CA VAL A 42 1.15 -16.61 -5.20
C VAL A 42 -0.04 -15.66 -4.98
N ALA A 43 -1.20 -16.22 -4.64
CA ALA A 43 -2.39 -15.42 -4.32
C ALA A 43 -2.15 -14.49 -3.11
N PHE A 44 -1.51 -15.00 -2.07
CA PHE A 44 -1.14 -14.22 -0.89
C PHE A 44 -0.19 -13.07 -1.23
N LEU A 45 0.84 -13.30 -2.05
CA LEU A 45 1.78 -12.24 -2.46
C LEU A 45 1.09 -11.11 -3.23
N ASN A 46 0.12 -11.43 -4.09
CA ASN A 46 -0.69 -10.44 -4.79
C ASN A 46 -1.61 -9.66 -3.85
N LEU A 47 -2.16 -10.33 -2.83
CA LEU A 47 -2.95 -9.65 -1.80
C LEU A 47 -2.10 -8.67 -0.98
N VAL A 48 -0.88 -9.06 -0.61
CA VAL A 48 0.06 -8.18 0.09
C VAL A 48 0.40 -6.96 -0.77
N SER A 49 0.69 -7.13 -2.06
CA SER A 49 1.02 -6.00 -2.95
C SER A 49 -0.16 -5.03 -3.12
N LYS A 50 -1.39 -5.57 -3.20
CA LYS A 50 -2.61 -4.76 -3.24
C LYS A 50 -2.87 -4.04 -1.92
N SER A 51 -2.64 -4.71 -0.78
CA SER A 51 -2.77 -4.08 0.55
C SER A 51 -1.82 -2.90 0.71
N LYS A 52 -0.60 -2.97 0.16
CA LYS A 52 0.35 -1.85 0.16
C LYS A 52 -0.13 -0.67 -0.68
N GLN A 53 -0.81 -0.91 -1.80
CA GLN A 53 -1.42 0.16 -2.59
C GLN A 53 -2.61 0.81 -1.87
N VAL A 54 -3.44 0.00 -1.21
CA VAL A 54 -4.56 0.49 -0.40
C VAL A 54 -4.09 1.37 0.76
N GLU A 55 -2.93 1.07 1.34
CA GLU A 55 -2.29 1.94 2.36
C GLU A 55 -2.12 3.37 1.81
N ALA A 56 -1.51 3.50 0.63
CA ALA A 56 -1.25 4.81 0.01
C ALA A 56 -2.53 5.57 -0.34
N ILE A 57 -3.50 4.88 -0.94
CA ILE A 57 -4.79 5.47 -1.31
C ILE A 57 -5.51 5.99 -0.07
N THR A 58 -5.63 5.16 0.96
CA THR A 58 -6.31 5.53 2.22
C THR A 58 -5.65 6.75 2.87
N TYR A 59 -4.31 6.81 2.87
CA TYR A 59 -3.61 7.92 3.51
C TYR A 59 -3.71 9.23 2.75
N ILE A 60 -3.69 9.20 1.42
CA ILE A 60 -3.94 10.42 0.64
C ILE A 60 -5.39 10.88 0.85
N GLU A 61 -6.35 9.97 0.80
CA GLU A 61 -7.77 10.30 0.94
C GLU A 61 -8.07 11.00 2.28
N VAL A 62 -7.45 10.55 3.37
CA VAL A 62 -7.53 11.23 4.67
C VAL A 62 -6.99 12.67 4.61
N VAL A 63 -5.87 12.89 3.93
CA VAL A 63 -5.30 14.25 3.77
C VAL A 63 -6.23 15.11 2.91
N THR A 64 -6.75 14.55 1.83
CA THR A 64 -7.63 15.25 0.90
C THR A 64 -8.95 15.66 1.55
N ASP A 65 -9.56 14.77 2.33
CA ASP A 65 -10.78 15.09 3.09
C ASP A 65 -10.50 16.20 4.13
N GLU A 66 -9.36 16.15 4.83
CA GLU A 66 -8.97 17.21 5.76
C GLU A 66 -8.66 18.54 5.05
N GLN A 67 -8.06 18.52 3.85
CA GLN A 67 -7.84 19.72 3.02
C GLN A 67 -9.17 20.36 2.61
N ILE A 68 -10.13 19.56 2.15
CA ILE A 68 -11.47 20.04 1.76
C ILE A 68 -12.17 20.67 2.96
N SER A 69 -12.11 20.02 4.13
CA SER A 69 -12.67 20.57 5.38
C SER A 69 -12.00 21.90 5.75
N ASN A 70 -10.66 21.96 5.70
CA ASN A 70 -9.91 23.16 6.05
C ASN A 70 -10.19 24.32 5.09
N TYR A 71 -10.30 24.03 3.79
CA TYR A 71 -10.66 25.04 2.80
C TYR A 71 -12.10 25.54 3.01
N THR A 72 -13.04 24.65 3.33
CA THR A 72 -14.43 25.04 3.60
C THR A 72 -14.55 25.94 4.82
N GLU A 73 -13.68 25.76 5.83
CA GLU A 73 -13.68 26.54 7.06
C GLU A 73 -12.90 27.86 6.95
N TYR A 74 -11.72 27.83 6.33
CA TYR A 74 -10.77 28.94 6.35
C TYR A 74 -10.44 29.52 4.96
N ASN A 75 -10.99 28.98 3.87
CA ASN A 75 -10.67 29.31 2.48
C ASN A 75 -9.17 29.22 2.14
N GLN A 76 -8.47 28.29 2.81
CA GLN A 76 -7.04 28.09 2.63
C GLN A 76 -6.71 26.60 2.63
N PHE A 77 -5.83 26.20 1.73
CA PHE A 77 -5.22 24.88 1.77
C PHE A 77 -4.00 24.90 2.70
N LYS A 78 -3.75 23.79 3.42
CA LYS A 78 -2.55 23.63 4.25
C LYS A 78 -1.38 23.20 3.37
N ASN A 79 -0.20 23.77 3.59
CA ASN A 79 0.96 23.55 2.72
C ASN A 79 1.88 22.41 3.16
N ASN A 80 1.63 21.83 4.35
CA ASN A 80 2.51 20.82 4.91
C ASN A 80 1.72 19.70 5.60
N LEU A 81 2.09 18.43 5.34
CA LEU A 81 1.48 17.28 6.02
C LEU A 81 1.71 17.29 7.54
N ASN A 82 2.70 18.04 8.04
CA ASN A 82 2.89 18.21 9.49
C ASN A 82 1.73 18.95 10.18
N GLU A 83 0.90 19.68 9.43
CA GLU A 83 -0.27 20.41 9.95
C GLU A 83 -1.55 19.54 9.99
N PHE A 84 -1.44 18.30 9.51
CA PHE A 84 -2.53 17.34 9.47
C PHE A 84 -2.46 16.44 10.69
N ASN A 85 -3.39 16.64 11.63
CA ASN A 85 -3.44 15.82 12.84
C ASN A 85 -3.95 14.41 12.55
N SER A 86 -4.76 14.26 11.49
CA SER A 86 -5.37 12.99 11.11
C SER A 86 -4.44 12.12 10.25
N PHE A 87 -3.28 12.65 9.83
CA PHE A 87 -2.38 11.94 8.93
C PHE A 87 -1.67 10.78 9.66
N PRO A 88 -1.92 9.51 9.27
CA PRO A 88 -1.49 8.36 10.07
C PRO A 88 0.03 8.14 10.11
N PRO A 89 0.78 8.29 9.00
CA PRO A 89 2.23 8.16 9.02
C PRO A 89 2.89 9.21 9.92
N LYS A 90 3.54 8.75 10.98
CA LYS A 90 4.33 9.61 11.89
C LYS A 90 5.81 9.68 11.52
N ASP A 91 6.26 8.78 10.66
CA ASP A 91 7.64 8.70 10.21
C ASP A 91 7.92 9.86 9.24
N LYS A 92 8.71 10.83 9.71
CA LYS A 92 9.16 11.96 8.91
C LYS A 92 10.30 11.56 7.97
N LEU A 93 10.44 12.30 6.87
CA LEU A 93 11.60 12.16 5.98
C LEU A 93 12.89 12.50 6.72
N ASN A 94 13.94 11.75 6.41
CA ASN A 94 15.24 11.96 7.01
C ASN A 94 15.88 13.24 6.47
N ASN A 95 16.91 13.76 7.14
CA ASN A 95 17.60 14.98 6.71
C ASN A 95 18.39 14.81 5.41
N ASN A 96 18.76 13.58 5.04
CA ASN A 96 19.44 13.26 3.79
C ASN A 96 18.47 13.14 2.59
N ASP A 97 17.16 13.11 2.80
CA ASP A 97 16.15 13.06 1.74
C ASP A 97 15.84 14.47 1.17
N PHE A 98 16.87 15.28 0.91
CA PHE A 98 16.75 16.71 0.63
C PHE A 98 15.92 17.03 -0.62
N LEU A 99 16.13 16.29 -1.73
CA LEU A 99 15.37 16.52 -2.97
C LEU A 99 13.87 16.27 -2.78
N LEU A 100 13.52 15.23 -2.04
CA LEU A 100 12.12 14.92 -1.74
C LEU A 100 11.48 16.03 -0.89
N LYS A 101 12.22 16.59 0.09
CA LYS A 101 11.75 17.74 0.89
C LYS A 101 11.52 19.00 0.05
N ILE A 102 12.40 19.28 -0.92
CA ILE A 102 12.21 20.40 -1.85
C ILE A 102 10.95 20.21 -2.68
N LEU A 103 10.67 18.97 -3.09
CA LEU A 103 9.47 18.60 -3.83
C LEU A 103 8.21 18.47 -2.95
N GLY A 104 8.22 18.99 -1.72
CA GLY A 104 7.04 19.00 -0.84
C GLY A 104 6.73 17.67 -0.12
N PHE A 105 7.62 16.67 -0.18
CA PHE A 105 7.48 15.43 0.58
C PHE A 105 8.01 15.59 2.01
N SER A 106 7.26 15.09 2.98
CA SER A 106 7.57 15.28 4.40
C SER A 106 7.47 14.01 5.24
N HIS A 107 6.67 13.03 4.82
CA HIS A 107 6.46 11.79 5.54
C HIS A 107 6.70 10.57 4.66
N LYS A 108 6.95 9.42 5.29
CA LYS A 108 7.19 8.16 4.60
C LYS A 108 6.59 7.00 5.37
N THR A 109 6.36 5.90 4.67
CA THR A 109 6.11 4.60 5.28
C THR A 109 7.13 3.60 4.75
N GLN A 110 6.92 2.30 4.93
CA GLN A 110 7.81 1.30 4.35
C GLN A 110 7.75 1.29 2.82
N ASN A 111 6.59 1.63 2.23
CA ASN A 111 6.35 1.45 0.79
C ASN A 111 6.25 2.77 0.00
N TYR A 112 5.90 3.89 0.65
CA TYR A 112 5.64 5.17 -0.03
C TYR A 112 6.31 6.37 0.66
N PHE A 113 6.47 7.45 -0.09
CA PHE A 113 6.74 8.81 0.36
C PHE A 113 5.49 9.65 0.15
N TYR A 114 5.16 10.51 1.10
CA TYR A 114 3.95 11.33 1.08
C TYR A 114 4.31 12.82 1.13
N GLY A 115 3.64 13.60 0.30
CA GLY A 115 3.91 15.03 0.16
C GLY A 115 2.78 15.82 -0.45
N ILE A 116 2.91 17.14 -0.31
CA ILE A 116 2.09 18.14 -1.00
C ILE A 116 3.06 18.91 -1.91
N PRO A 117 3.37 18.40 -3.12
CA PRO A 117 4.35 19.01 -4.01
C PRO A 117 3.94 20.37 -4.58
N PHE A 118 2.63 20.62 -4.68
CA PHE A 118 2.11 21.85 -5.26
C PHE A 118 0.83 22.30 -4.56
N ILE A 119 0.75 23.61 -4.33
CA ILE A 119 -0.36 24.27 -3.67
C ILE A 119 -0.42 25.73 -4.11
N ASN A 120 -1.62 26.20 -4.45
CA ASN A 120 -1.97 27.60 -4.62
C ASN A 120 -3.37 27.86 -4.03
N ASN A 121 -3.99 29.00 -4.30
CA ASN A 121 -5.31 29.35 -3.74
C ASN A 121 -6.49 28.57 -4.36
N GLU A 122 -6.28 27.94 -5.51
CA GLU A 122 -7.32 27.26 -6.28
C GLU A 122 -7.12 25.75 -6.35
N ILE A 123 -5.89 25.27 -6.17
CA ILE A 123 -5.45 23.91 -6.46
C ILE A 123 -4.50 23.44 -5.35
N ALA A 124 -4.70 22.21 -4.86
CA ALA A 124 -3.78 21.54 -3.96
C ALA A 124 -3.59 20.08 -4.38
N ILE A 125 -2.34 19.62 -4.39
CA ILE A 125 -2.00 18.30 -4.92
C ILE A 125 -1.29 17.51 -3.85
N GLN A 126 -1.84 16.35 -3.52
CA GLN A 126 -1.26 15.42 -2.56
C GLN A 126 -0.77 14.19 -3.31
N VAL A 127 0.44 13.72 -3.00
CA VAL A 127 1.08 12.61 -3.72
C VAL A 127 1.63 11.58 -2.76
N ALA A 128 1.36 10.30 -3.06
CA ALA A 128 2.01 9.13 -2.51
C ALA A 128 2.89 8.50 -3.59
N LEU A 129 4.19 8.79 -3.52
CA LEU A 129 5.19 8.28 -4.42
C LEU A 129 5.70 6.94 -3.91
N THR A 130 5.62 5.89 -4.72
CA THR A 130 6.13 4.58 -4.33
C THR A 130 7.65 4.55 -4.22
N LYS A 131 8.16 3.74 -3.30
CA LYS A 131 9.58 3.37 -3.21
C LYS A 131 9.96 2.24 -4.16
N ASN A 132 8.98 1.47 -4.65
CA ASN A 132 9.22 0.32 -5.52
C ASN A 132 8.81 0.63 -6.97
N PRO A 133 9.73 0.53 -7.94
CA PRO A 133 9.46 0.89 -9.34
C PRO A 133 8.34 0.06 -10.00
N THR A 134 8.03 -1.14 -9.51
CA THR A 134 7.00 -2.01 -10.11
C THR A 134 5.59 -1.71 -9.63
N THR A 135 5.45 -0.84 -8.62
CA THR A 135 4.16 -0.45 -8.07
C THR A 135 3.74 0.93 -8.58
N LYS A 136 2.43 1.18 -8.62
CA LYS A 136 1.91 2.50 -8.99
C LYS A 136 2.08 3.47 -7.82
N SER A 137 2.14 4.74 -8.17
CA SER A 137 2.05 5.87 -7.26
C SER A 137 0.70 6.55 -7.45
N TYR A 138 0.27 7.27 -6.44
CA TYR A 138 -1.08 7.85 -6.38
C TYR A 138 -0.97 9.34 -6.13
N ALA A 139 -1.85 10.11 -6.74
CA ALA A 139 -2.01 11.53 -6.46
C ALA A 139 -3.49 11.87 -6.39
N GLU A 140 -3.85 12.79 -5.49
CA GLU A 140 -5.15 13.42 -5.48
C GLU A 140 -4.97 14.92 -5.69
N ILE A 141 -5.78 15.45 -6.61
CA ILE A 141 -5.77 16.86 -7.01
C ILE A 141 -7.10 17.43 -6.55
N ILE A 142 -7.04 18.46 -5.71
CA ILE A 142 -8.18 19.24 -5.29
C ILE A 142 -8.12 20.54 -6.07
N TYR A 143 -9.22 20.94 -6.68
CA TYR A 143 -9.30 22.19 -7.42
C TYR A 143 -10.67 22.85 -7.25
N ILE A 144 -10.73 24.14 -7.54
CA ILE A 144 -11.96 24.94 -7.47
C ILE A 144 -12.42 25.24 -8.87
N LYS A 145 -13.65 24.82 -9.20
CA LYS A 145 -14.31 25.12 -10.46
C LYS A 145 -15.67 25.71 -10.18
N ASP A 146 -15.97 26.87 -10.76
CA ASP A 146 -17.26 27.57 -10.55
C ASP A 146 -17.62 27.79 -9.07
N SER A 147 -16.63 28.17 -8.24
CA SER A 147 -16.78 28.34 -6.78
C SER A 147 -17.16 27.05 -6.01
N LYS A 148 -16.98 25.87 -6.62
CA LYS A 148 -17.15 24.58 -5.97
C LYS A 148 -15.83 23.83 -5.91
N LEU A 149 -15.55 23.21 -4.78
CA LEU A 149 -14.45 22.27 -4.64
C LEU A 149 -14.81 20.96 -5.34
N ASP A 150 -13.88 20.49 -6.16
CA ASP A 150 -13.93 19.17 -6.75
C ASP A 150 -12.55 18.49 -6.59
N ARG A 151 -12.52 17.18 -6.79
CA ARG A 151 -11.29 16.39 -6.66
C ARG A 151 -11.17 15.35 -7.75
N MET A 152 -9.93 15.05 -8.12
CA MET A 152 -9.60 14.06 -9.13
C MET A 152 -8.53 13.11 -8.60
N LYS A 153 -8.66 11.80 -8.88
CA LYS A 153 -7.71 10.79 -8.43
C LYS A 153 -6.86 10.32 -9.60
N CYS A 154 -5.54 10.29 -9.39
CA CYS A 154 -4.56 9.91 -10.40
C CYS A 154 -3.79 8.68 -9.94
N GLU A 155 -3.59 7.72 -10.86
CA GLU A 155 -2.70 6.58 -10.62
C GLU A 155 -1.73 6.40 -11.80
N ALA A 156 -0.43 6.49 -11.52
CA ALA A 156 0.61 6.37 -12.54
C ALA A 156 1.91 5.83 -11.95
N TYR A 157 2.83 5.37 -12.79
CA TYR A 157 4.14 4.93 -12.32
C TYR A 157 4.97 6.13 -11.85
N ALA A 158 5.89 5.92 -10.90
CA ALA A 158 6.67 7.01 -10.28
C ALA A 158 7.40 7.90 -11.31
N GLN A 159 7.99 7.31 -12.34
CA GLN A 159 8.70 8.05 -13.40
C GLN A 159 7.73 8.89 -14.24
N GLU A 160 6.54 8.38 -14.49
CA GLU A 160 5.51 9.07 -15.28
C GLU A 160 4.92 10.24 -14.50
N LEU A 161 4.68 10.09 -13.19
CA LEU A 161 4.28 11.19 -12.32
C LEU A 161 5.34 12.28 -12.25
N LEU A 162 6.61 11.92 -12.08
CA LEU A 162 7.70 12.88 -11.95
C LEU A 162 8.03 13.61 -13.24
N ASN A 163 7.89 12.96 -14.40
CA ASN A 163 8.30 13.54 -15.68
C ASN A 163 7.15 14.23 -16.43
N ASN A 164 5.91 13.76 -16.28
CA ASN A 164 4.80 14.22 -17.12
C ASN A 164 3.73 14.99 -16.34
N ILE A 165 3.49 14.63 -15.08
CA ILE A 165 2.39 15.20 -14.27
C ILE A 165 2.93 16.34 -13.43
N LEU A 166 3.81 16.07 -12.46
CA LEU A 166 4.38 17.06 -11.54
C LEU A 166 4.92 18.36 -12.17
N PRO A 167 5.66 18.34 -13.28
CA PRO A 167 6.19 19.57 -13.88
C PRO A 167 5.17 20.40 -14.65
N LYS A 168 4.01 19.83 -15.04
CA LYS A 168 2.95 20.58 -15.75
C LYS A 168 1.99 21.29 -14.79
N LEU A 169 1.87 20.81 -13.56
CA LEU A 169 0.94 21.33 -12.54
C LEU A 169 1.07 22.83 -12.21
N PRO A 170 2.25 23.46 -12.17
CA PRO A 170 2.35 24.88 -11.85
C PRO A 170 1.85 25.82 -12.96
N SER A 171 1.62 25.32 -14.18
CA SER A 171 1.15 26.12 -15.32
C SER A 171 -0.32 25.93 -15.69
N ILE A 172 -1.01 25.00 -15.03
CA ILE A 172 -2.38 24.63 -15.40
C ILE A 172 -3.38 25.48 -14.61
N SER A 173 -4.28 26.14 -15.34
CA SER A 173 -5.43 26.85 -14.75
C SER A 173 -6.45 25.84 -14.22
N SER A 174 -7.20 26.19 -13.17
CA SER A 174 -8.22 25.32 -12.57
C SER A 174 -9.29 24.83 -13.57
N GLU A 175 -9.49 25.55 -14.68
CA GLU A 175 -10.41 25.20 -15.76
C GLU A 175 -9.86 24.12 -16.71
N ASP A 176 -8.53 24.08 -16.93
CA ASP A 176 -7.86 23.18 -17.89
C ASP A 176 -7.38 21.86 -17.25
N ILE A 177 -7.39 21.76 -15.91
CA ILE A 177 -6.93 20.57 -15.16
C ILE A 177 -7.60 19.29 -15.65
N GLN A 178 -8.93 19.30 -15.79
CA GLN A 178 -9.64 18.10 -16.23
C GLN A 178 -9.17 17.66 -17.62
N GLN A 179 -9.07 18.59 -18.56
CA GLN A 179 -8.77 18.25 -19.95
C GLN A 179 -7.32 17.76 -20.16
N GLU A 180 -6.36 18.28 -19.39
CA GLU A 180 -4.96 17.83 -19.49
C GLU A 180 -4.66 16.54 -18.73
N LEU A 181 -5.43 16.25 -17.67
CA LEU A 181 -5.13 15.14 -16.76
C LEU A 181 -6.09 13.95 -16.89
N ASP A 182 -7.20 14.06 -17.62
CA ASP A 182 -8.12 12.94 -17.92
C ASP A 182 -7.42 11.73 -18.59
N GLN A 183 -6.26 11.93 -19.23
CA GLN A 183 -5.46 10.82 -19.80
C GLN A 183 -4.75 9.98 -18.71
N TYR A 184 -4.48 10.57 -17.54
CA TYR A 184 -3.69 9.98 -16.46
C TYR A 184 -4.48 9.76 -15.17
N CYS A 185 -5.63 10.42 -15.06
CA CYS A 185 -6.46 10.49 -13.87
C CYS A 185 -7.89 10.10 -14.19
N LYS A 186 -8.61 9.57 -13.21
CA LYS A 186 -9.98 9.07 -13.32
C LYS A 186 -10.89 9.68 -12.28
#